data_AF-A0A7C6ZD97-F1
#
_entry.id   AF-A0A7C6ZD97-F1
#
_cell.length_a   1.000
_cell.length_b   1.000
_cell.length_c   1.000
_cell.angle_alpha   90.00
_cell.angle_beta   90.00
_cell.angle_gamma   90.00
#
_symmetry.space_group_name_H-M   'P 1'
#
loop_
_entity.id
_entity.type
_entity.pdbx_description
1 polymer ?
#
loop_
_entity_poly.entity_id
_entity_poly.type
_entity_poly.pdbx_seq_one_letter_code
_entity_poly.pdbx_strand_id
1 'polypeptide(L)'
;MRSSEAIWEGIVAMLVVYLIIWVIDIMGWKRLSRLLWSKVAVAGAPDYIVSVAARKLVTSGAIAEAEKLCREHLRYRPAIRVGRILINVLLRDGRAKEAAEVARTLVKAHPENPWVRFLWGDIHYFFMNDQDTARAIYYEALDVARRSPDSRKALKIAYKRVYPFLEKEGRYEEAAKILEEFMLTRASNFHDVEFLALYNILRQLGRLSEAREVLREGIKAYPPSKDLRKAWEESGFEGGEDLPPIPARGKPVPPGVAVTPVKTRLFTEVDDPIPAVASVVTDVLPGDIVTVSSCVTGVMEGRFLMEGSWKPGYLARFFSGLVDQKNPPYGGAAPMANPLSMQLLVEEIGTLRLLLAAVAGALGKLFGKKGWFYVVAGPDSALIDDVPGSLPPYDYYCVMGPENSFRFSEKLSCALGCGAAVIDANDAGIAWAVGYSRGLNKEWLEEVMSSNPAGNQEQRTPIVVLRVEKEPSLSRRNLSS
;
A
#
# COMPACT_ATOMS: atom_id res chain seq x y z
N MET A 1 18.41 26.86 44.41
CA MET A 1 17.74 25.71 45.04
C MET A 1 16.26 25.65 44.67
N ARG A 2 15.43 26.68 44.93
CA ARG A 2 14.01 26.68 44.49
C ARG A 2 13.79 26.51 42.97
N SER A 3 14.70 26.99 42.13
CA SER A 3 14.60 26.85 40.67
C SER A 3 14.91 25.44 40.17
N SER A 4 15.83 24.71 40.83
CA SER A 4 16.18 23.35 40.44
C SER A 4 15.13 22.34 40.88
N GLU A 5 14.50 22.53 42.04
CA GLU A 5 13.41 21.68 42.53
C GLU A 5 12.17 21.79 41.63
N ALA A 6 11.77 23.01 41.25
CA ALA A 6 10.63 23.21 40.34
C ALA A 6 10.85 22.60 38.94
N ILE A 7 12.10 22.65 38.43
CA ILE A 7 12.45 21.99 37.16
C ILE A 7 12.36 20.46 37.31
N TRP A 8 12.87 19.90 38.41
CA TRP A 8 12.79 18.47 38.71
C TRP A 8 11.34 17.99 38.86
N GLU A 9 10.50 18.71 39.58
CA GLU A 9 9.08 18.41 39.72
C GLU A 9 8.37 18.41 38.36
N GLY A 10 8.67 19.40 37.51
CA GLY A 10 8.15 19.46 36.15
C GLY A 10 8.57 18.27 35.28
N ILE A 11 9.82 17.83 35.37
CA ILE A 11 10.32 16.66 34.65
C ILE A 11 9.63 15.38 35.14
N VAL A 12 9.52 15.20 36.46
CA VAL A 12 8.86 14.02 37.05
C VAL A 12 7.38 13.97 36.65
N ALA A 13 6.67 15.09 36.72
CA ALA A 13 5.27 15.15 36.30
C ALA A 13 5.09 14.76 34.82
N MET A 14 5.97 15.27 33.94
CA MET A 14 5.97 14.90 32.52
C MET A 14 6.22 13.39 32.31
N LEU A 15 7.18 12.80 33.03
CA LEU A 15 7.47 11.37 32.92
C LEU A 15 6.30 10.51 33.40
N VAL A 16 5.60 10.92 34.45
CA VAL A 16 4.38 10.24 34.94
C VAL A 16 3.28 10.29 33.88
N VAL A 17 3.03 11.46 33.28
CA VAL A 17 2.05 11.58 32.18
C VAL A 17 2.43 10.66 31.02
N TYR A 18 3.70 10.62 30.64
CA TYR A 18 4.17 9.77 29.55
C TYR A 18 3.95 8.28 29.87
N LEU A 19 4.25 7.86 31.10
CA LEU A 19 4.04 6.48 31.54
C LEU A 19 2.56 6.07 31.44
N ILE A 20 1.64 6.93 31.88
CA ILE A 20 0.20 6.67 31.80
C ILE A 20 -0.24 6.48 30.34
N ILE A 21 0.18 7.37 29.44
CA ILE A 21 -0.19 7.27 28.03
C ILE A 21 0.43 6.03 27.39
N TRP A 22 1.65 5.66 27.75
CA TRP A 22 2.28 4.41 27.32
C TRP A 22 1.50 3.16 27.74
N VAL A 23 0.98 3.12 28.98
CA VAL A 23 0.14 2.01 29.44
C VAL A 23 -1.15 1.91 28.60
N ILE A 24 -1.81 3.04 28.36
CA ILE A 24 -2.99 3.12 27.47
C ILE A 24 -2.67 2.59 26.06
N ASP A 25 -1.50 2.95 25.54
CA ASP A 25 -1.02 2.54 24.22
C ASP A 25 -0.77 1.02 24.13
N ILE A 26 -0.13 0.43 25.15
CA ILE A 26 0.14 -1.01 25.26
C ILE A 26 -1.15 -1.81 25.39
N MET A 27 -2.13 -1.30 26.15
CA MET A 27 -3.46 -1.91 26.31
C MET A 27 -4.28 -1.91 25.01
N GLY A 28 -3.84 -1.19 23.97
CA GLY A 28 -4.53 -1.15 22.68
C GLY A 28 -5.61 -0.09 22.56
N TRP A 29 -5.69 0.85 23.50
CA TRP A 29 -6.58 2.01 23.40
C TRP A 29 -5.98 3.10 22.50
N LYS A 30 -5.60 2.71 21.27
CA LYS A 30 -4.79 3.52 20.36
C LYS A 30 -5.42 4.86 19.99
N ARG A 31 -6.75 4.92 19.83
CA ARG A 31 -7.44 6.20 19.58
C ARG A 31 -7.21 7.22 20.70
N LEU A 32 -7.24 6.75 21.95
CA LEU A 32 -7.00 7.59 23.12
C LEU A 32 -5.51 7.92 23.27
N SER A 33 -4.61 6.93 23.15
CA SER A 33 -3.16 7.18 23.29
C SER A 33 -2.66 8.18 22.23
N ARG A 34 -3.07 8.03 20.96
CA ARG A 34 -2.76 8.96 19.87
C ARG A 34 -3.23 10.39 20.17
N LEU A 35 -4.47 10.53 20.66
CA LEU A 35 -5.02 11.83 21.05
C LEU A 35 -4.23 12.47 22.20
N LEU A 36 -3.88 11.69 23.22
CA LEU A 36 -3.10 12.22 24.35
C LEU A 36 -1.68 12.60 23.90
N TRP A 37 -1.02 11.76 23.10
CA TRP A 37 0.30 12.09 22.55
C TRP A 37 0.29 13.36 21.70
N SER A 38 -0.74 13.58 20.87
CA SER A 38 -0.87 14.81 20.09
C SER A 38 -0.93 16.10 20.93
N LYS A 39 -1.29 15.99 22.21
CA LYS A 39 -1.40 17.14 23.13
C LYS A 39 -0.14 17.39 23.95
N VAL A 40 0.66 16.35 24.22
CA VAL A 40 1.78 16.43 25.19
C VAL A 40 3.15 16.18 24.58
N ALA A 41 3.22 15.64 23.36
CA ALA A 41 4.50 15.32 22.72
C ALA A 41 5.31 16.60 22.44
N VAL A 42 6.57 16.58 22.87
CA VAL A 42 7.55 17.64 22.58
C VAL A 42 8.60 17.14 21.58
N ALA A 43 9.28 18.06 20.92
CA ALA A 43 10.30 17.75 19.90
C ALA A 43 11.45 16.87 20.43
N GLY A 44 11.79 16.94 21.71
CA GLY A 44 12.82 16.08 22.32
C GLY A 44 12.37 14.65 22.68
N ALA A 45 11.08 14.33 22.50
CA ALA A 45 10.55 13.00 22.82
C ALA A 45 11.08 11.91 21.86
N PRO A 46 11.02 10.62 22.25
CA PRO A 46 11.34 9.51 21.36
C PRO A 46 10.58 9.56 20.02
N ASP A 47 11.25 9.15 18.96
CA ASP A 47 10.78 9.20 17.57
C ASP A 47 9.39 8.57 17.40
N TYR A 48 9.08 7.50 18.16
CA TYR A 48 7.76 6.87 18.16
C TYR A 48 6.66 7.84 18.60
N ILE A 49 6.85 8.50 19.75
CA ILE A 49 5.87 9.41 20.35
C ILE A 49 5.63 10.58 19.40
N VAL A 50 6.70 11.15 18.86
CA VAL A 50 6.61 12.27 17.90
C VAL A 50 5.91 11.83 16.62
N SER A 51 6.24 10.65 16.07
CA SER A 51 5.59 10.12 14.87
C SER A 51 4.10 9.86 15.07
N VAL A 52 3.71 9.37 16.25
CA VAL A 52 2.31 9.13 16.61
C VAL A 52 1.54 10.44 16.78
N ALA A 53 2.11 11.39 17.53
CA ALA A 53 1.53 12.71 17.74
C ALA A 53 1.36 13.47 16.42
N ALA A 54 2.40 13.55 15.60
CA ALA A 54 2.38 14.25 14.32
C ALA A 54 1.31 13.68 13.37
N ARG A 55 1.22 12.34 13.23
CA ARG A 55 0.15 11.73 12.43
C ARG A 55 -1.24 12.07 12.94
N LYS A 56 -1.43 12.07 14.27
CA LYS A 56 -2.73 12.43 14.84
C LYS A 56 -3.08 13.90 14.60
N LEU A 57 -2.10 14.80 14.70
CA LEU A 57 -2.28 16.21 14.36
C LEU A 57 -2.70 16.35 12.89
N VAL A 58 -2.00 15.67 11.96
CA VAL A 58 -2.36 15.64 10.54
C VAL A 58 -3.81 15.19 10.32
N THR A 59 -4.22 14.05 10.88
CA THR A 59 -5.58 13.53 10.66
C THR A 59 -6.67 14.35 11.36
N SER A 60 -6.30 15.18 12.34
CA SER A 60 -7.21 16.13 13.00
C SER A 60 -7.30 17.50 12.30
N GLY A 61 -6.53 17.74 11.23
CA GLY A 61 -6.48 19.02 10.53
C GLY A 61 -5.51 20.05 11.13
N ALA A 62 -4.81 19.68 12.21
CA ALA A 62 -3.77 20.47 12.88
C ALA A 62 -2.43 20.44 12.11
N ILE A 63 -2.46 20.80 10.82
CA ILE A 63 -1.34 20.61 9.90
C ILE A 63 -0.11 21.44 10.30
N ALA A 64 -0.31 22.71 10.65
CA ALA A 64 0.78 23.62 11.03
C ALA A 64 1.51 23.16 12.31
N GLU A 65 0.77 22.62 13.27
CA GLU A 65 1.33 22.07 14.52
C GLU A 65 2.12 20.78 14.25
N ALA A 66 1.63 19.92 13.35
CA ALA A 66 2.34 18.73 12.92
C ALA A 66 3.67 19.10 12.21
N GLU A 67 3.63 20.05 11.28
CA GLU A 67 4.82 20.53 10.56
C GLU A 67 5.86 21.07 11.56
N LYS A 68 5.43 21.94 12.49
CA LYS A 68 6.31 22.52 13.52
C LYS A 68 6.96 21.44 14.37
N LEU A 69 6.17 20.51 14.92
CA LEU A 69 6.66 19.43 15.76
C LEU A 69 7.70 18.56 15.01
N CYS A 70 7.42 18.19 13.77
CA CYS A 70 8.35 17.41 12.96
C CYS A 70 9.65 18.17 12.67
N ARG A 71 9.57 19.44 12.26
CA ARG A 71 10.76 20.26 11.96
C ARG A 71 11.64 20.45 13.19
N GLU A 72 11.03 20.74 14.35
CA GLU A 72 11.77 20.88 15.59
C GLU A 72 12.43 19.55 16.00
N HIS A 73 11.71 18.43 15.92
CA HIS A 73 12.29 17.11 16.24
C HIS A 73 13.48 16.76 15.34
N LEU A 74 13.40 17.06 14.04
CA LEU A 74 14.48 16.80 13.10
C LEU A 74 15.76 17.59 13.38
N ARG A 75 15.69 18.71 14.13
CA ARG A 75 16.86 19.44 14.62
C ARG A 75 17.58 18.69 15.75
N TYR A 76 16.85 17.89 16.53
CA TYR A 76 17.43 17.04 17.58
C TYR A 76 17.97 15.73 17.03
N ARG A 77 17.19 15.07 16.15
CA ARG A 77 17.53 13.77 15.58
C ARG A 77 17.01 13.65 14.15
N PRO A 78 17.82 13.22 13.18
CA PRO A 78 17.38 13.01 11.81
C PRO A 78 16.55 11.71 11.68
N ALA A 79 15.43 11.63 12.39
CA ALA A 79 14.56 10.44 12.42
C ALA A 79 13.82 10.28 11.09
N ILE A 80 14.11 9.19 10.36
CA ILE A 80 13.54 8.92 9.02
C ILE A 80 12.01 8.91 9.05
N ARG A 81 11.42 8.25 10.06
CA ARG A 81 9.96 8.17 10.21
C ARG A 81 9.29 9.53 10.36
N VAL A 82 9.87 10.41 11.18
CA VAL A 82 9.35 11.76 11.41
C VAL A 82 9.56 12.61 10.15
N GLY A 83 10.70 12.47 9.47
CA GLY A 83 10.97 13.12 8.19
C GLY A 83 10.00 12.71 7.09
N ARG A 84 9.60 11.43 7.00
CA ARG A 84 8.60 10.97 6.03
C ARG A 84 7.21 11.57 6.29
N ILE A 85 6.83 11.77 7.55
CA ILE A 85 5.59 12.46 7.93
C ILE A 85 5.65 13.94 7.52
N LEU A 86 6.78 14.62 7.78
CA LEU A 86 6.97 16.00 7.32
C LEU A 86 6.88 16.11 5.80
N ILE A 87 7.53 15.19 5.07
CA ILE A 87 7.45 15.10 3.60
C ILE A 87 6.00 14.96 3.15
N ASN A 88 5.20 14.11 3.79
CA ASN A 88 3.78 13.97 3.47
C ASN A 88 3.01 15.29 3.64
N VAL A 89 3.24 16.00 4.74
CA VAL A 89 2.63 17.31 5.01
C VAL A 89 3.00 18.31 3.92
N LEU A 90 4.29 18.39 3.57
CA LEU A 90 4.78 19.32 2.56
C LEU A 90 4.26 19.01 1.16
N LEU A 91 4.16 17.73 0.79
CA LEU A 91 3.62 17.32 -0.51
C LEU A 91 2.15 17.67 -0.64
N ARG A 92 1.35 17.46 0.41
CA ARG A 92 -0.07 17.87 0.45
C ARG A 92 -0.27 19.38 0.35
N ASP A 93 0.68 20.16 0.86
CA ASP A 93 0.69 21.62 0.77
C ASP A 93 1.30 22.14 -0.56
N GLY A 94 1.59 21.24 -1.52
CA GLY A 94 2.18 21.60 -2.82
C GLY A 94 3.66 22.02 -2.77
N ARG A 95 4.34 21.81 -1.63
CA ARG A 95 5.74 22.24 -1.37
C ARG A 95 6.74 21.13 -1.67
N ALA A 96 6.65 20.55 -2.87
CA ALA A 96 7.48 19.41 -3.28
C ALA A 96 9.00 19.69 -3.22
N LYS A 97 9.43 20.91 -3.53
CA LYS A 97 10.85 21.31 -3.42
C LYS A 97 11.37 21.25 -1.97
N GLU A 98 10.56 21.66 -1.00
CA GLU A 98 10.93 21.56 0.41
C GLU A 98 10.92 20.11 0.89
N ALA A 99 9.96 19.30 0.42
CA ALA A 99 9.93 17.87 0.69
C ALA A 99 11.20 17.17 0.19
N ALA A 100 11.67 17.52 -1.02
CA ALA A 100 12.92 17.01 -1.58
C ALA A 100 14.15 17.39 -0.73
N GLU A 101 14.22 18.62 -0.20
CA GLU A 101 15.34 19.02 0.66
C GLU A 101 15.30 18.32 2.04
N VAL A 102 14.11 18.03 2.58
CA VAL A 102 13.98 17.17 3.77
C VAL A 102 14.52 15.76 3.47
N ALA A 103 14.12 15.16 2.35
CA ALA A 103 14.60 13.85 1.94
C ALA A 103 16.12 13.83 1.74
N ARG A 104 16.67 14.85 1.06
CA ARG A 104 18.11 15.02 0.87
C ARG A 104 18.86 15.15 2.21
N THR A 105 18.30 15.85 3.18
CA THR A 105 18.88 15.94 4.54
C THR A 105 18.90 14.58 5.23
N LEU A 106 17.85 13.77 5.06
CA LEU A 106 17.84 12.39 5.57
C LEU A 106 18.88 11.51 4.87
N VAL A 107 19.08 11.66 3.54
CA VAL A 107 20.12 10.93 2.80
C VAL A 107 21.51 11.28 3.34
N LYS A 108 21.79 12.57 3.60
CA LYS A 108 23.06 13.01 4.21
C LYS A 108 23.27 12.42 5.61
N ALA A 109 22.22 12.32 6.40
CA ALA A 109 22.29 11.74 7.74
C ALA A 109 22.38 10.20 7.74
N HIS A 110 21.90 9.53 6.68
CA HIS A 110 21.83 8.07 6.56
C HIS A 110 22.42 7.59 5.22
N PRO A 111 23.73 7.81 4.96
CA PRO A 111 24.33 7.59 3.65
C PRO A 111 24.38 6.12 3.20
N GLU A 112 24.20 5.14 4.07
CA GLU A 112 24.14 3.72 3.67
C GLU A 112 22.70 3.17 3.61
N ASN A 113 21.70 4.03 3.80
CA ASN A 113 20.29 3.62 3.70
C ASN A 113 19.76 3.88 2.28
N PRO A 114 19.41 2.83 1.50
CA PRO A 114 18.87 3.00 0.16
C PRO A 114 17.44 3.53 0.15
N TRP A 115 16.64 3.25 1.19
CA TRP A 115 15.22 3.63 1.24
C TRP A 115 14.99 5.13 1.25
N VAL A 116 15.81 5.89 1.97
CA VAL A 116 15.75 7.36 1.96
C VAL A 116 16.19 7.96 0.63
N ARG A 117 17.02 7.25 -0.14
CA ARG A 117 17.39 7.66 -1.50
C ARG A 117 16.26 7.38 -2.50
N PHE A 118 15.60 6.22 -2.41
CA PHE A 118 14.39 5.98 -3.19
C PHE A 118 13.33 7.04 -2.90
N LEU A 119 13.10 7.37 -1.63
CA LEU A 119 12.19 8.46 -1.26
C LEU A 119 12.57 9.79 -1.92
N TRP A 120 13.86 10.14 -1.93
CA TRP A 120 14.31 11.37 -2.57
C TRP A 120 14.10 11.34 -4.09
N GLY A 121 14.48 10.25 -4.76
CA GLY A 121 14.27 10.07 -6.20
C GLY A 121 12.78 10.05 -6.58
N ASP A 122 11.94 9.39 -5.78
CA ASP A 122 10.49 9.31 -5.97
C ASP A 122 9.84 10.69 -5.84
N ILE A 123 10.34 11.56 -4.95
CA ILE A 123 9.87 12.96 -4.86
C ILE A 123 10.12 13.70 -6.18
N HIS A 124 11.35 13.59 -6.72
CA HIS A 124 11.68 14.22 -8.01
C HIS A 124 10.83 13.65 -9.15
N TYR A 125 10.70 12.32 -9.22
CA TYR A 125 9.99 11.65 -10.30
C TYR A 125 8.48 11.89 -10.27
N PHE A 126 7.82 11.56 -9.15
CA PHE A 126 6.35 11.52 -9.06
C PHE A 126 5.71 12.86 -8.70
N PHE A 127 6.44 13.75 -8.01
CA PHE A 127 5.85 14.98 -7.47
C PHE A 127 6.46 16.27 -8.04
N MET A 128 7.61 16.19 -8.70
CA MET A 128 8.24 17.34 -9.37
C MET A 128 8.35 17.19 -10.89
N ASN A 129 8.05 16.00 -11.44
CA ASN A 129 8.24 15.66 -12.85
C ASN A 129 9.69 15.92 -13.34
N ASP A 130 10.67 15.75 -12.45
CA ASP A 130 12.09 15.96 -12.67
C ASP A 130 12.78 14.60 -12.87
N GLN A 131 12.62 14.06 -14.08
CA GLN A 131 13.12 12.72 -14.43
C GLN A 131 14.65 12.64 -14.44
N ASP A 132 15.35 13.73 -14.80
CA ASP A 132 16.81 13.73 -14.91
C ASP A 132 17.48 13.64 -13.53
N THR A 133 16.99 14.42 -12.56
CA THR A 133 17.48 14.33 -11.18
C THR A 133 17.07 13.00 -10.55
N ALA A 134 15.83 12.56 -10.73
CA ALA A 134 15.36 11.27 -10.22
C ALA A 134 16.23 10.12 -10.73
N ARG A 135 16.55 10.12 -12.04
CA ARG A 135 17.44 9.14 -12.66
C ARG A 135 18.78 9.07 -11.94
N ALA A 136 19.47 10.20 -11.77
CA ALA A 136 20.76 10.24 -11.09
C ALA A 136 20.68 9.65 -9.67
N ILE A 137 19.64 10.03 -8.91
CA ILE A 137 19.41 9.53 -7.55
C ILE A 137 19.15 8.01 -7.55
N TYR A 138 18.40 7.48 -8.51
CA TYR A 138 18.13 6.04 -8.59
C TYR A 138 19.36 5.21 -8.92
N TYR A 139 20.27 5.71 -9.76
CA TYR A 139 21.57 5.06 -9.97
C TYR A 139 22.40 5.03 -8.67
N GLU A 140 22.46 6.13 -7.93
CA GLU A 140 23.12 6.14 -6.62
C GLU A 140 22.46 5.16 -5.63
N ALA A 141 21.13 5.07 -5.64
CA ALA A 141 20.39 4.15 -4.80
C ALA A 141 20.66 2.68 -5.16
N LEU A 142 20.80 2.36 -6.45
CA LEU A 142 21.20 1.03 -6.94
C LEU A 142 22.60 0.67 -6.43
N ASP A 143 23.56 1.59 -6.49
CA ASP A 143 24.92 1.35 -6.01
C ASP A 143 24.99 1.13 -4.50
N VAL A 144 24.20 1.88 -3.73
CA VAL A 144 24.05 1.65 -2.28
C VAL A 144 23.41 0.29 -2.00
N ALA A 145 22.36 -0.07 -2.74
CA ALA A 145 21.69 -1.36 -2.58
C ALA A 145 22.61 -2.55 -2.88
N ARG A 146 23.42 -2.48 -3.96
CA ARG A 146 24.39 -3.52 -4.31
C ARG A 146 25.46 -3.74 -3.25
N ARG A 147 25.88 -2.68 -2.55
CA ARG A 147 26.90 -2.76 -1.48
C ARG A 147 26.36 -3.26 -0.14
N SER A 148 25.04 -3.28 0.05
CA SER A 148 24.43 -3.60 1.34
C SER A 148 24.08 -5.10 1.44
N PRO A 149 24.75 -5.88 2.33
CA PRO A 149 24.59 -7.34 2.42
C PRO A 149 23.16 -7.81 2.72
N ASP A 150 22.37 -6.97 3.41
CA ASP A 150 21.00 -7.27 3.84
C ASP A 150 19.91 -6.71 2.90
N SER A 151 20.27 -6.06 1.79
CA SER A 151 19.33 -5.23 1.02
C SER A 151 18.71 -5.87 -0.23
N ARG A 152 18.58 -7.21 -0.28
CA ARG A 152 17.91 -7.89 -1.41
C ARG A 152 16.53 -7.31 -1.74
N LYS A 153 15.80 -6.80 -0.75
CA LYS A 153 14.55 -6.06 -0.96
C LYS A 153 14.77 -4.73 -1.69
N ALA A 154 15.75 -3.93 -1.26
CA ALA A 154 16.07 -2.63 -1.87
C ALA A 154 16.56 -2.78 -3.31
N LEU A 155 17.33 -3.85 -3.59
CA LEU A 155 17.83 -4.13 -4.94
C LEU A 155 16.70 -4.31 -5.96
N LYS A 156 15.62 -5.00 -5.57
CA LYS A 156 14.41 -5.18 -6.41
C LYS A 156 13.73 -3.84 -6.73
N ILE A 157 13.67 -2.92 -5.76
CA ILE A 157 13.13 -1.58 -5.98
C ILE A 157 14.05 -0.78 -6.90
N ALA A 158 15.37 -0.84 -6.69
CA ALA A 158 16.35 -0.18 -7.55
C ALA A 158 16.24 -0.65 -9.00
N TYR A 159 16.13 -1.97 -9.24
CA TYR A 159 15.93 -2.52 -10.57
C TYR A 159 14.69 -1.92 -11.23
N LYS A 160 13.54 -1.95 -10.55
CA LYS A 160 12.27 -1.38 -11.04
C LYS A 160 12.33 0.13 -11.32
N ARG A 161 13.22 0.87 -10.63
CA ARG A 161 13.44 2.31 -10.88
C ARG A 161 14.45 2.60 -12.00
N VAL A 162 15.44 1.74 -12.20
CA VAL A 162 16.57 2.01 -13.12
C VAL A 162 16.34 1.46 -14.53
N TYR A 163 15.77 0.26 -14.67
CA TYR A 163 15.61 -0.35 -16.00
C TYR A 163 14.84 0.54 -17.01
N PRO A 164 13.78 1.28 -16.64
CA PRO A 164 13.05 2.11 -17.60
C PRO A 164 13.90 3.25 -18.18
N PHE A 165 14.86 3.76 -17.41
CA PHE A 165 15.80 4.77 -17.89
C PHE A 165 16.83 4.18 -18.85
N LEU A 166 17.38 3.00 -18.53
CA LEU A 166 18.31 2.30 -19.43
C LEU A 166 17.66 1.98 -20.77
N GLU A 167 16.41 1.50 -20.75
CA GLU A 167 15.64 1.24 -21.96
C GLU A 167 15.43 2.52 -22.79
N LYS A 168 15.01 3.62 -22.15
CA LYS A 168 14.83 4.93 -22.81
C LYS A 168 16.14 5.49 -23.39
N GLU A 169 17.27 5.19 -22.77
CA GLU A 169 18.62 5.56 -23.23
C GLU A 169 19.15 4.66 -24.36
N GLY A 170 18.43 3.59 -24.72
CA GLY A 170 18.89 2.59 -25.70
C GLY A 170 20.00 1.67 -25.18
N ARG A 171 20.25 1.63 -23.87
CA ARG A 171 21.24 0.78 -23.21
C ARG A 171 20.64 -0.61 -22.93
N TYR A 172 20.22 -1.27 -24.01
CA TYR A 172 19.41 -2.49 -23.96
C TYR A 172 20.11 -3.65 -23.25
N GLU A 173 21.42 -3.84 -23.45
CA GLU A 173 22.19 -4.90 -22.77
C GLU A 173 22.21 -4.72 -21.25
N GLU A 174 22.34 -3.47 -20.78
CA GLU A 174 22.33 -3.18 -19.35
C GLU A 174 20.93 -3.32 -18.76
N ALA A 175 19.90 -2.89 -19.51
CA ALA A 175 18.50 -3.06 -19.12
C ALA A 175 18.13 -4.55 -19.02
N ALA A 176 18.52 -5.36 -20.01
CA ALA A 176 18.31 -6.81 -20.02
C ALA A 176 18.98 -7.46 -18.81
N LYS A 177 20.25 -7.13 -18.53
CA LYS A 177 20.97 -7.66 -17.37
C LYS A 177 20.26 -7.35 -16.05
N ILE A 178 19.80 -6.12 -15.85
CA ILE A 178 19.04 -5.74 -14.65
C ILE A 178 17.74 -6.54 -14.53
N LEU A 179 16.98 -6.66 -15.62
CA LEU A 179 15.70 -7.36 -15.62
C LEU A 179 15.87 -8.88 -15.44
N GLU A 180 16.92 -9.48 -16.01
CA GLU A 180 17.30 -10.88 -15.79
C GLU A 180 17.68 -11.13 -14.32
N GLU A 181 18.55 -10.28 -13.74
CA GLU A 181 18.89 -10.32 -12.32
C GLU A 181 17.64 -10.18 -11.44
N PHE A 182 16.70 -9.30 -11.83
CA PHE A 182 15.46 -9.08 -11.10
C PHE A 182 14.52 -10.29 -11.21
N MET A 183 14.33 -10.85 -12.40
CA MET A 183 13.52 -12.05 -12.65
C MET A 183 14.02 -13.25 -11.85
N LEU A 184 15.34 -13.45 -11.75
CA LEU A 184 15.96 -14.51 -10.95
C LEU A 184 15.61 -14.41 -9.46
N THR A 185 15.28 -13.22 -8.95
CA THR A 185 14.83 -13.07 -7.56
C THR A 185 13.43 -13.62 -7.29
N ARG A 186 12.66 -13.91 -8.35
CA ARG A 186 11.26 -14.38 -8.32
C ARG A 186 10.37 -13.57 -7.38
N ALA A 187 10.64 -12.27 -7.30
CA ALA A 187 9.98 -11.38 -6.37
C ALA A 187 8.53 -11.12 -6.76
N SER A 188 7.69 -10.89 -5.75
CA SER A 188 6.28 -10.54 -5.96
C SER A 188 6.07 -9.18 -6.64
N ASN A 189 7.09 -8.33 -6.72
CA ASN A 189 7.03 -7.05 -7.45
C ASN A 189 7.58 -7.11 -8.88
N PHE A 190 7.90 -8.30 -9.37
CA PHE A 190 8.20 -8.55 -10.78
C PHE A 190 6.89 -9.00 -11.45
N HIS A 191 6.22 -8.06 -12.10
CA HIS A 191 4.89 -8.24 -12.69
C HIS A 191 4.99 -8.57 -14.19
N ASP A 192 3.82 -8.77 -14.80
CA ASP A 192 3.70 -9.02 -16.23
C ASP A 192 4.33 -7.92 -17.09
N VAL A 193 4.29 -6.65 -16.65
CA VAL A 193 4.96 -5.55 -17.35
C VAL A 193 6.48 -5.70 -17.41
N GLU A 194 7.11 -6.22 -16.36
CA GLU A 194 8.56 -6.49 -16.37
C GLU A 194 8.92 -7.68 -17.26
N PHE A 195 8.08 -8.72 -17.29
CA PHE A 195 8.22 -9.83 -18.24
C PHE A 195 8.16 -9.32 -19.68
N LEU A 196 7.17 -8.47 -19.99
CA LEU A 196 6.99 -7.92 -21.31
C LEU A 196 8.15 -7.00 -21.72
N ALA A 197 8.63 -6.16 -20.79
CA ALA A 197 9.80 -5.31 -21.01
C ALA A 197 11.05 -6.14 -21.35
N LEU A 198 11.35 -7.16 -20.54
CA LEU A 198 12.50 -8.03 -20.78
C LEU A 198 12.36 -8.78 -22.12
N TYR A 199 11.18 -9.31 -22.42
CA TYR A 199 10.90 -9.95 -23.71
C TYR A 199 11.19 -9.00 -24.90
N ASN A 200 10.68 -7.76 -24.86
CA ASN A 200 10.87 -6.79 -25.93
C ASN A 200 12.34 -6.40 -26.10
N ILE A 201 13.05 -6.17 -25.00
CA ILE A 201 14.47 -5.85 -25.00
C ILE A 201 15.29 -7.01 -25.59
N LEU A 202 15.02 -8.26 -25.17
CA LEU A 202 15.72 -9.42 -25.70
C LEU A 202 15.48 -9.62 -27.20
N ARG A 203 14.26 -9.35 -27.69
CA ARG A 203 13.97 -9.35 -29.13
C ARG A 203 14.77 -8.29 -29.87
N GLN A 204 14.85 -7.07 -29.32
CA GLN A 204 15.64 -5.99 -29.90
C GLN A 204 17.13 -6.36 -30.00
N LEU A 205 17.64 -7.13 -29.04
CA LEU A 205 19.01 -7.66 -29.01
C LEU A 205 19.21 -8.91 -29.89
N GLY A 206 18.17 -9.43 -30.55
CA GLY A 206 18.24 -10.67 -31.34
C GLY A 206 18.33 -11.96 -30.51
N ARG A 207 18.14 -11.88 -29.18
CA ARG A 207 18.20 -13.01 -28.23
C ARG A 207 16.86 -13.74 -28.17
N LEU A 208 16.40 -14.25 -29.31
CA LEU A 208 15.03 -14.77 -29.49
C LEU A 208 14.69 -16.00 -28.64
N SER A 209 15.66 -16.90 -28.42
CA SER A 209 15.46 -18.07 -27.56
C SER A 209 15.16 -17.66 -26.12
N GLU A 210 15.90 -16.69 -25.60
CA GLU A 210 15.73 -16.16 -24.24
C GLU A 210 14.43 -15.38 -24.12
N ALA A 211 14.07 -14.58 -25.14
CA ALA A 211 12.81 -13.87 -25.20
C ALA A 211 11.61 -14.84 -25.11
N ARG A 212 11.67 -15.99 -25.82
CA ARG A 212 10.65 -17.03 -25.76
C ARG A 212 10.49 -17.61 -24.35
N GLU A 213 11.61 -17.89 -23.68
CA GLU A 213 11.62 -18.43 -22.32
C GLU A 213 11.02 -17.45 -21.31
N VAL A 214 11.40 -16.18 -21.39
CA VAL A 214 10.85 -15.11 -20.54
C VAL A 214 9.33 -15.01 -20.71
N LEU A 215 8.85 -15.04 -21.96
CA LEU A 215 7.42 -14.93 -22.23
C LEU A 215 6.64 -16.15 -21.73
N ARG A 216 7.20 -17.36 -21.90
CA ARG A 216 6.64 -18.61 -21.37
C ARG A 216 6.53 -18.58 -19.85
N GLU A 217 7.59 -18.16 -19.17
CA GLU A 217 7.59 -18.03 -17.70
C GLU A 217 6.60 -16.95 -17.24
N GLY A 218 6.54 -15.83 -17.94
CA GLY A 218 5.60 -14.75 -17.67
C GLY A 218 4.14 -15.19 -17.75
N ILE A 219 3.75 -15.92 -18.80
CA ILE A 219 2.38 -16.44 -18.95
C ILE A 219 2.07 -17.49 -17.87
N LYS A 220 3.06 -18.28 -17.45
CA LYS A 220 2.88 -19.22 -16.33
C LYS A 220 2.68 -18.51 -14.99
N ALA A 221 3.42 -17.41 -14.76
CA ALA A 221 3.33 -16.60 -13.55
C ALA A 221 2.04 -15.75 -13.50
N TYR A 222 1.63 -15.20 -14.65
CA TYR A 222 0.45 -14.35 -14.82
C TYR A 222 -0.47 -14.86 -15.94
N PRO A 223 -1.11 -16.03 -15.78
CA PRO A 223 -1.96 -16.61 -16.83
C PRO A 223 -3.04 -15.67 -17.37
N PRO A 224 -3.66 -14.77 -16.59
CA PRO A 224 -4.67 -13.84 -17.11
C PRO A 224 -4.11 -12.62 -17.88
N SER A 225 -2.79 -12.41 -17.93
CA SER A 225 -2.22 -11.22 -18.56
C SER A 225 -2.52 -11.19 -20.07
N LYS A 226 -3.26 -10.17 -20.50
CA LYS A 226 -3.63 -9.98 -21.91
C LYS A 226 -2.42 -9.60 -22.75
N ASP A 227 -1.53 -8.78 -22.20
CA ASP A 227 -0.38 -8.26 -22.94
C ASP A 227 0.65 -9.36 -23.21
N LEU A 228 0.93 -10.23 -22.22
CA LEU A 228 1.82 -11.37 -22.43
C LEU A 228 1.26 -12.39 -23.44
N ARG A 229 -0.04 -12.68 -23.39
CA ARG A 229 -0.68 -13.58 -24.35
C ARG A 229 -0.66 -13.02 -25.76
N LYS A 230 -0.98 -11.73 -25.91
CA LYS A 230 -0.89 -11.03 -27.19
C LYS A 230 0.53 -11.08 -27.74
N ALA A 231 1.53 -10.79 -26.90
CA ALA A 231 2.94 -10.88 -27.30
C ALA A 231 3.33 -12.30 -27.73
N TRP A 232 2.73 -13.35 -27.15
CA TRP A 232 2.97 -14.75 -27.54
C TRP A 232 2.35 -15.05 -28.90
N GLU A 233 1.10 -14.67 -29.11
CA GLU A 233 0.42 -14.82 -30.40
C GLU A 233 1.18 -14.08 -31.52
N GLU A 234 1.64 -12.85 -31.27
CA GLU A 234 2.37 -12.02 -32.24
C GLU A 234 3.84 -12.42 -32.44
N SER A 235 4.41 -13.19 -31.51
CA SER A 235 5.83 -13.58 -31.57
C SER A 235 6.18 -14.50 -32.73
N GLY A 236 5.20 -15.23 -33.28
CA GLY A 236 5.44 -16.31 -34.23
C GLY A 236 6.25 -17.46 -33.64
N PHE A 237 6.31 -17.59 -32.30
CA PHE A 237 6.85 -18.78 -31.64
C PHE A 237 5.88 -19.95 -31.89
N GLU A 238 5.89 -20.47 -33.11
CA GLU A 238 5.10 -21.64 -33.49
C GLU A 238 5.54 -22.87 -32.67
N GLY A 239 4.55 -23.61 -32.18
CA GLY A 239 4.76 -24.95 -31.64
C GLY A 239 3.91 -25.26 -30.43
N GLY A 240 2.72 -25.82 -30.66
CA GLY A 240 2.10 -26.96 -29.93
C GLY A 240 1.98 -26.96 -28.40
N GLU A 241 2.43 -25.94 -27.69
CA GLU A 241 2.24 -25.80 -26.24
C GLU A 241 0.91 -25.08 -26.00
N ASP A 242 -0.06 -25.82 -25.44
CA ASP A 242 -1.29 -25.22 -24.95
C ASP A 242 -0.93 -24.20 -23.86
N LEU A 243 -1.24 -22.92 -24.12
CA LEU A 243 -1.13 -21.89 -23.10
C LEU A 243 -1.94 -22.32 -21.87
N PRO A 244 -1.44 -22.10 -20.65
CA PRO A 244 -2.20 -22.46 -19.45
C PRO A 244 -3.59 -21.79 -19.53
N PRO A 245 -4.66 -22.49 -19.15
CA PRO A 245 -5.99 -21.91 -19.18
C PRO A 245 -6.06 -20.70 -18.23
N ILE A 246 -6.92 -19.75 -18.53
CA ILE A 246 -7.18 -18.62 -17.62
C ILE A 246 -7.97 -19.17 -16.43
N PRO A 247 -7.42 -19.10 -15.19
CA PRO A 247 -8.13 -19.58 -14.01
C PRO A 247 -9.39 -18.73 -13.78
N ALA A 248 -10.51 -19.39 -13.47
CA ALA A 248 -11.71 -18.71 -13.00
C ALA A 248 -11.43 -17.99 -11.68
N ARG A 249 -11.94 -16.77 -11.52
CA ARG A 249 -11.75 -15.94 -10.32
C ARG A 249 -13.07 -15.70 -9.62
N GLY A 250 -13.10 -15.92 -8.31
CA GLY A 250 -14.27 -15.63 -7.48
C GLY A 250 -15.55 -16.32 -7.96
N LYS A 251 -16.68 -15.73 -7.61
CA LYS A 251 -18.00 -16.15 -8.08
C LYS A 251 -18.38 -15.41 -9.36
N PRO A 252 -19.24 -16.00 -10.21
CA PRO A 252 -19.83 -15.26 -11.32
C PRO A 252 -20.65 -14.09 -10.80
N VAL A 253 -20.57 -12.96 -11.50
CA VAL A 253 -21.37 -11.77 -11.20
C VAL A 253 -22.87 -12.14 -11.32
N PRO A 254 -23.72 -11.75 -10.35
CA PRO A 254 -25.15 -11.99 -10.44
C PRO A 254 -25.76 -11.42 -11.75
N PRO A 255 -26.74 -12.11 -12.37
CA PRO A 255 -27.43 -11.60 -13.56
C PRO A 255 -28.03 -10.21 -13.33
N GLY A 256 -27.98 -9.36 -14.36
CA GLY A 256 -28.52 -7.99 -14.28
C GLY A 256 -27.64 -7.00 -13.50
N VAL A 257 -26.37 -7.33 -13.23
CA VAL A 257 -25.41 -6.41 -12.61
C VAL A 257 -24.31 -6.07 -13.60
N ALA A 258 -24.25 -4.81 -14.01
CA ALA A 258 -23.12 -4.27 -14.76
C ALA A 258 -22.00 -3.85 -13.80
N VAL A 259 -20.78 -4.29 -14.09
CA VAL A 259 -19.58 -4.04 -13.29
C VAL A 259 -18.59 -3.28 -14.17
N THR A 260 -18.32 -2.02 -13.85
CA THR A 260 -17.48 -1.14 -14.68
C THR A 260 -16.27 -0.64 -13.89
N PRO A 261 -15.08 -1.22 -14.11
CA PRO A 261 -13.84 -0.70 -13.55
C PRO A 261 -13.48 0.65 -14.17
N VAL A 262 -13.10 1.62 -13.35
CA VAL A 262 -12.79 3.00 -13.78
C VAL A 262 -11.28 3.18 -13.78
N LYS A 263 -10.69 3.39 -14.97
CA LYS A 263 -9.25 3.66 -15.12
C LYS A 263 -8.92 5.04 -14.57
N THR A 264 -7.92 5.13 -13.71
CA THR A 264 -7.51 6.40 -13.09
C THR A 264 -6.05 6.75 -13.39
N ARG A 265 -5.68 8.00 -13.12
CA ARG A 265 -4.28 8.32 -12.82
C ARG A 265 -3.85 7.62 -11.52
N LEU A 266 -2.56 7.64 -11.23
CA LEU A 266 -2.08 7.20 -9.92
C LEU A 266 -2.63 8.15 -8.85
N PHE A 267 -3.39 7.60 -7.90
CA PHE A 267 -3.73 8.32 -6.68
C PHE A 267 -2.57 8.21 -5.69
N THR A 268 -2.29 9.32 -5.03
CA THR A 268 -1.15 9.49 -4.14
C THR A 268 -1.60 10.18 -2.86
N GLU A 269 -0.67 10.33 -1.94
CA GLU A 269 -0.87 11.00 -0.67
C GLU A 269 -1.23 12.51 -0.75
N VAL A 270 -1.10 13.14 -1.93
CA VAL A 270 -1.50 14.54 -2.15
C VAL A 270 -2.99 14.66 -2.46
N ASP A 271 -3.66 13.54 -2.76
CA ASP A 271 -5.04 13.51 -3.16
C ASP A 271 -5.95 13.43 -1.94
N ASP A 272 -6.93 14.34 -1.86
CA ASP A 272 -8.04 14.17 -0.92
C ASP A 272 -8.94 13.04 -1.46
N PRO A 273 -9.17 11.96 -0.69
CA PRO A 273 -9.94 10.81 -1.13
C PRO A 273 -11.30 11.13 -1.76
N ILE A 274 -12.09 12.05 -1.19
CA ILE A 274 -13.47 12.27 -1.63
C ILE A 274 -13.51 13.04 -2.97
N PRO A 275 -12.86 14.24 -3.09
CA PRO A 275 -12.79 14.94 -4.37
C PRO A 275 -12.06 14.14 -5.45
N ALA A 276 -11.02 13.38 -5.11
CA ALA A 276 -10.27 12.59 -6.08
C ALA A 276 -11.16 11.53 -6.75
N VAL A 277 -11.93 10.78 -5.96
CA VAL A 277 -12.90 9.79 -6.50
C VAL A 277 -14.01 10.50 -7.28
N ALA A 278 -14.59 11.57 -6.74
CA ALA A 278 -15.67 12.29 -7.41
C ALA A 278 -15.25 12.90 -8.76
N SER A 279 -13.98 13.29 -8.91
CA SER A 279 -13.46 13.87 -10.15
C SER A 279 -13.38 12.89 -11.33
N VAL A 280 -13.34 11.58 -11.07
CA VAL A 280 -13.17 10.54 -12.10
C VAL A 280 -14.43 9.71 -12.33
N VAL A 281 -15.43 9.82 -11.45
CA VAL A 281 -16.70 9.11 -11.54
C VAL A 281 -17.80 10.10 -11.92
N THR A 282 -17.96 10.36 -13.21
CA THR A 282 -18.86 11.41 -13.73
C THR A 282 -20.24 10.91 -14.17
N ASP A 283 -20.39 9.63 -14.51
CA ASP A 283 -21.60 9.08 -15.14
C ASP A 283 -22.40 8.12 -14.21
N VAL A 284 -22.48 8.48 -12.93
CA VAL A 284 -23.24 7.73 -11.92
C VAL A 284 -24.69 8.18 -11.83
N LEU A 285 -25.58 7.21 -11.63
CA LEU A 285 -27.01 7.38 -11.50
C LEU A 285 -27.47 7.08 -10.07
N PRO A 286 -28.61 7.65 -9.63
CA PRO A 286 -29.26 7.22 -8.40
C PRO A 286 -29.53 5.70 -8.42
N GLY A 287 -28.99 5.00 -7.43
CA GLY A 287 -29.08 3.53 -7.32
C GLY A 287 -27.81 2.78 -7.72
N ASP A 288 -26.85 3.44 -8.38
CA ASP A 288 -25.51 2.88 -8.56
C ASP A 288 -24.78 2.75 -7.22
N ILE A 289 -23.75 1.91 -7.20
CA ILE A 289 -22.82 1.77 -6.09
C ILE A 289 -21.40 1.97 -6.59
N VAL A 290 -20.70 2.95 -6.02
CA VAL A 290 -19.29 3.22 -6.31
C VAL A 290 -18.43 2.55 -5.24
N THR A 291 -17.64 1.58 -5.66
CA THR A 291 -16.68 0.90 -4.78
C THR A 291 -15.29 1.50 -4.96
N VAL A 292 -14.51 1.57 -3.88
CA VAL A 292 -13.13 2.08 -3.88
C VAL A 292 -12.23 1.11 -3.11
N SER A 293 -11.02 0.86 -3.61
CA SER A 293 -10.01 0.04 -2.94
C SER A 293 -9.64 0.57 -1.55
N SER A 294 -9.60 -0.34 -0.56
CA SER A 294 -9.09 -0.14 0.79
C SER A 294 -7.67 0.46 0.79
N CYS A 295 -6.74 -0.20 0.09
CA CYS A 295 -5.33 0.16 -0.02
C CYS A 295 -5.14 1.58 -0.55
N VAL A 296 -5.79 1.89 -1.67
CA VAL A 296 -5.63 3.18 -2.36
C VAL A 296 -6.23 4.32 -1.54
N THR A 297 -7.36 4.07 -0.86
CA THR A 297 -7.91 5.02 0.11
C THR A 297 -6.94 5.25 1.28
N GLY A 298 -6.30 4.19 1.78
CA GLY A 298 -5.25 4.28 2.79
C GLY A 298 -4.04 5.12 2.37
N VAL A 299 -3.60 4.97 1.12
CA VAL A 299 -2.53 5.80 0.52
C VAL A 299 -2.93 7.28 0.52
N MET A 300 -4.12 7.62 0.01
CA MET A 300 -4.61 9.00 -0.02
C MET A 300 -4.78 9.58 1.40
N GLU A 301 -5.14 8.77 2.40
CA GLU A 301 -5.18 9.17 3.81
C GLU A 301 -3.79 9.33 4.45
N GLY A 302 -2.71 8.89 3.80
CA GLY A 302 -1.36 8.95 4.36
C GLY A 302 -1.08 7.85 5.39
N ARG A 303 -1.86 6.77 5.36
CA ARG A 303 -1.83 5.66 6.32
C ARG A 303 -0.86 4.58 5.88
N PHE A 304 0.43 4.91 5.86
CA PHE A 304 1.48 3.98 5.44
C PHE A 304 2.75 4.07 6.30
N LEU A 305 3.57 3.03 6.23
CA LEU A 305 4.88 2.94 6.85
C LEU A 305 5.92 2.50 5.82
N MET A 306 6.89 3.36 5.56
CA MET A 306 7.95 3.14 4.58
C MET A 306 9.00 2.14 5.10
N GLU A 307 9.46 1.22 4.26
CA GLU A 307 10.65 0.41 4.55
C GLU A 307 11.85 1.29 4.92
N GLY A 308 12.66 0.80 5.87
CA GLY A 308 13.80 1.56 6.39
C GLY A 308 13.49 2.79 7.25
N SER A 309 12.22 3.20 7.39
CA SER A 309 11.84 4.31 8.27
C SER A 309 11.78 3.94 9.75
N TRP A 310 11.63 2.65 10.05
CA TRP A 310 11.52 2.14 11.41
C TRP A 310 12.18 0.77 11.54
N LYS A 311 12.72 0.47 12.73
CA LYS A 311 13.25 -0.86 13.06
C LYS A 311 12.17 -1.67 13.78
N PRO A 312 11.67 -2.77 13.20
CA PRO A 312 10.70 -3.62 13.86
C PRO A 312 11.17 -4.11 15.23
N GLY A 313 10.28 -4.03 16.23
CA GLY A 313 10.56 -4.48 17.58
C GLY A 313 10.73 -6.00 17.68
N TYR A 314 11.13 -6.48 18.86
CA TYR A 314 11.29 -7.92 19.11
C TYR A 314 10.01 -8.71 18.86
N LEU A 315 8.87 -8.24 19.40
CA LEU A 315 7.58 -8.91 19.22
C LEU A 315 7.16 -8.96 17.75
N ALA A 316 7.37 -7.88 17.00
CA ALA A 316 7.04 -7.85 15.57
C ALA A 316 7.83 -8.90 14.79
N ARG A 317 9.14 -9.02 15.04
CA ARG A 317 10.00 -10.05 14.43
C ARG A 317 9.62 -11.47 14.85
N PHE A 318 9.26 -11.66 16.12
CA PHE A 318 8.86 -12.96 16.63
C PHE A 318 7.54 -13.43 16.00
N PHE A 319 6.49 -12.59 16.06
CA PHE A 319 5.17 -12.97 15.54
C PHE A 319 5.14 -13.07 14.02
N SER A 320 5.91 -12.25 13.29
CA SER A 320 6.00 -12.38 11.83
C SER A 320 6.55 -13.75 11.42
N GLY A 321 7.50 -14.30 12.20
CA GLY A 321 8.03 -15.66 11.97
C GLY A 321 7.03 -16.80 12.20
N LEU A 322 5.88 -16.53 12.85
CA LEU A 322 4.81 -17.50 13.09
C LEU A 322 3.72 -17.48 12.00
N VAL A 323 3.74 -16.46 11.13
CA VAL A 323 2.84 -16.33 9.98
C VAL A 323 3.34 -17.24 8.85
N ASP A 324 2.43 -17.72 7.98
CA ASP A 324 2.81 -18.55 6.83
C ASP A 324 3.78 -17.79 5.92
N GLN A 325 4.99 -18.35 5.76
CA GLN A 325 6.10 -17.78 4.99
C GLN A 325 6.15 -18.32 3.55
N LYS A 326 5.12 -19.06 3.11
CA LYS A 326 5.02 -19.52 1.71
C LYS A 326 5.08 -18.33 0.77
N ASN A 327 6.13 -18.30 -0.05
CA ASN A 327 6.33 -17.34 -1.11
C ASN A 327 6.28 -18.11 -2.44
N PRO A 328 5.11 -18.20 -3.09
CA PRO A 328 5.05 -18.74 -4.44
C PRO A 328 5.91 -17.86 -5.37
N PRO A 329 6.55 -18.42 -6.43
CA PRO A 329 7.28 -17.62 -7.40
C PRO A 329 6.42 -16.48 -7.94
N TYR A 330 6.96 -15.25 -7.90
CA TYR A 330 6.25 -14.03 -8.33
C TYR A 330 4.98 -13.71 -7.52
N GLY A 331 4.78 -14.35 -6.37
CA GLY A 331 3.74 -14.03 -5.40
C GLY A 331 4.31 -13.72 -4.02
N GLY A 332 3.55 -12.95 -3.24
CA GLY A 332 3.97 -12.52 -1.90
C GLY A 332 3.71 -13.57 -0.82
N ALA A 333 4.40 -13.42 0.31
CA ALA A 333 4.02 -14.09 1.55
C ALA A 333 2.67 -13.56 2.04
N ALA A 334 2.06 -14.27 2.99
CA ALA A 334 0.88 -13.75 3.66
C ALA A 334 1.19 -12.36 4.29
N PRO A 335 0.23 -11.42 4.26
CA PRO A 335 0.38 -10.17 5.00
C PRO A 335 0.77 -10.44 6.46
N MET A 336 1.62 -9.59 7.03
CA MET A 336 2.20 -9.75 8.39
C MET A 336 3.34 -10.77 8.52
N ALA A 337 3.70 -11.47 7.44
CA ALA A 337 4.94 -12.27 7.38
C ALA A 337 6.20 -11.37 7.38
N ASN A 338 6.08 -10.13 6.91
CA ASN A 338 7.13 -9.11 7.04
C ASN A 338 7.14 -8.53 8.46
N PRO A 339 8.30 -8.43 9.13
CA PRO A 339 8.39 -7.78 10.43
C PRO A 339 7.88 -6.32 10.45
N LEU A 340 7.99 -5.59 9.34
CA LEU A 340 7.53 -4.20 9.27
C LEU A 340 5.99 -4.09 9.29
N SER A 341 5.29 -4.96 8.56
CA SER A 341 3.82 -5.00 8.58
C SER A 341 3.30 -5.51 9.93
N MET A 342 3.98 -6.48 10.56
CA MET A 342 3.67 -6.88 11.95
C MET A 342 3.90 -5.75 12.95
N GLN A 343 4.96 -4.93 12.76
CA GLN A 343 5.18 -3.74 13.57
C GLN A 343 4.05 -2.73 13.40
N LEU A 344 3.57 -2.53 12.17
CA LEU A 344 2.42 -1.67 11.90
C LEU A 344 1.16 -2.18 12.59
N LEU A 345 0.93 -3.50 12.59
CA LEU A 345 -0.16 -4.11 13.33
C LEU A 345 -0.08 -3.82 14.84
N VAL A 346 1.09 -4.02 15.47
CA VAL A 346 1.30 -3.69 16.89
C VAL A 346 0.92 -2.24 17.20
N GLU A 347 1.22 -1.33 16.27
CA GLU A 347 0.91 0.08 16.42
C GLU A 347 -0.57 0.44 16.20
N GLU A 348 -1.31 -0.38 15.45
CA GLU A 348 -2.75 -0.24 15.25
C GLU A 348 -3.59 -0.88 16.35
N ILE A 349 -3.21 -2.06 16.85
CA ILE A 349 -4.06 -2.80 17.81
C ILE A 349 -3.52 -2.81 19.24
N GLY A 350 -2.23 -2.50 19.43
CA GLY A 350 -1.55 -2.56 20.72
C GLY A 350 -0.96 -3.92 21.06
N THR A 351 0.04 -3.89 21.93
CA THR A 351 0.82 -5.08 22.31
C THR A 351 -0.03 -6.13 23.00
N LEU A 352 -0.83 -5.74 24.00
CA LEU A 352 -1.65 -6.70 24.75
C LEU A 352 -2.66 -7.40 23.85
N ARG A 353 -3.32 -6.65 22.98
CA ARG A 353 -4.30 -7.19 22.04
C ARG A 353 -3.66 -8.14 21.02
N LEU A 354 -2.46 -7.84 20.53
CA LEU A 354 -1.71 -8.76 19.67
C LEU A 354 -1.41 -10.08 20.40
N LEU A 355 -0.94 -10.02 21.65
CA LEU A 355 -0.64 -11.22 22.44
C LEU A 355 -1.88 -12.11 22.61
N LEU A 356 -3.01 -11.50 22.99
CA LEU A 356 -4.28 -12.21 23.12
C LEU A 356 -4.76 -12.79 21.79
N ALA A 357 -4.60 -12.06 20.69
CA ALA A 357 -4.95 -12.53 19.35
C ALA A 357 -4.07 -13.71 18.90
N ALA A 358 -2.76 -13.66 19.19
CA ALA A 358 -1.85 -14.76 18.90
C ALA A 358 -2.23 -16.03 19.68
N VAL A 359 -2.56 -15.90 20.97
CA VAL A 359 -3.06 -17.02 21.80
C VAL A 359 -4.37 -17.57 21.24
N ALA A 360 -5.33 -16.71 20.91
CA ALA A 360 -6.60 -17.13 20.31
C ALA A 360 -6.40 -17.83 18.96
N GLY A 361 -5.47 -17.34 18.12
CA GLY A 361 -5.09 -17.98 16.87
C GLY A 361 -4.48 -19.36 17.07
N ALA A 362 -3.61 -19.53 18.07
CA ALA A 362 -3.01 -20.82 18.42
C ALA A 362 -4.06 -21.82 18.94
N LEU A 363 -4.97 -21.39 19.82
CA LEU A 363 -6.09 -22.21 20.28
C LEU A 363 -7.03 -22.58 19.12
N GLY A 364 -7.34 -21.62 18.24
CA GLY A 364 -8.14 -21.89 17.03
C GLY A 364 -7.54 -23.00 16.18
N LYS A 365 -6.22 -22.96 15.92
CA LYS A 365 -5.51 -24.05 15.21
C LYS A 365 -5.64 -25.39 15.94
N LEU A 366 -5.52 -25.42 17.27
CA LEU A 366 -5.66 -26.64 18.07
C LEU A 366 -7.07 -27.26 17.95
N PHE A 367 -8.11 -26.43 17.88
CA PHE A 367 -9.51 -26.87 17.72
C PHE A 367 -9.98 -26.95 16.25
N GLY A 368 -9.08 -26.82 15.27
CA GLY A 368 -9.42 -26.84 13.85
C GLY A 368 -10.28 -25.65 13.37
N LYS A 369 -10.38 -24.58 14.17
CA LYS A 369 -11.12 -23.35 13.85
C LYS A 369 -10.16 -22.31 13.27
N LYS A 370 -10.43 -21.84 12.04
CA LYS A 370 -9.67 -20.77 11.39
C LYS A 370 -10.20 -19.40 11.81
N GLY A 371 -9.36 -18.37 11.75
CA GLY A 371 -9.79 -16.97 11.85
C GLY A 371 -9.89 -16.37 13.26
N TRP A 372 -9.67 -17.14 14.34
CA TRP A 372 -9.76 -16.65 15.72
C TRP A 372 -8.78 -15.52 16.04
N PHE A 373 -7.63 -15.49 15.36
CA PHE A 373 -6.71 -14.35 15.43
C PHE A 373 -7.41 -13.04 15.06
N TYR A 374 -8.08 -13.00 13.91
CA TYR A 374 -8.75 -11.80 13.40
C TYR A 374 -9.96 -11.39 14.25
N VAL A 375 -10.66 -12.35 14.86
CA VAL A 375 -11.75 -12.06 15.80
C VAL A 375 -11.26 -11.21 16.98
N VAL A 376 -10.08 -11.54 17.53
CA VAL A 376 -9.50 -10.80 18.67
C VAL A 376 -8.73 -9.56 18.21
N ALA A 377 -7.90 -9.68 17.17
CA ALA A 377 -7.10 -8.58 16.62
C ALA A 377 -7.99 -7.44 16.08
N GLY A 378 -9.17 -7.78 15.57
CA GLY A 378 -10.13 -6.83 15.03
C GLY A 378 -9.98 -6.61 13.52
N PRO A 379 -10.96 -5.94 12.90
CA PRO A 379 -11.04 -5.77 11.46
C PRO A 379 -9.82 -5.05 10.87
N ASP A 380 -9.29 -4.05 11.57
CA ASP A 380 -8.13 -3.25 11.12
C ASP A 380 -6.88 -4.11 10.84
N SER A 381 -6.74 -5.25 11.52
CA SER A 381 -5.62 -6.18 11.31
C SER A 381 -5.61 -6.88 9.96
N ALA A 382 -6.78 -7.03 9.34
CA ALA A 382 -6.93 -7.66 8.04
C ALA A 382 -6.78 -6.67 6.87
N LEU A 383 -6.60 -5.37 7.17
CA LEU A 383 -6.47 -4.29 6.19
C LEU A 383 -5.03 -3.78 6.06
N ILE A 384 -4.04 -4.58 6.45
CA ILE A 384 -2.64 -4.23 6.29
C ILE A 384 -2.13 -4.92 5.04
N ASP A 385 -1.81 -4.12 4.03
CA ASP A 385 -1.10 -4.56 2.83
C ASP A 385 0.40 -4.47 3.05
N ASP A 386 1.09 -5.54 2.68
CA ASP A 386 2.53 -5.71 2.91
C ASP A 386 3.36 -5.35 1.67
N VAL A 387 4.67 -5.23 1.89
CA VAL A 387 5.66 -4.96 0.85
C VAL A 387 6.07 -6.26 0.14
N PRO A 388 6.25 -6.24 -1.20
CA PRO A 388 5.85 -5.20 -2.14
C PRO A 388 4.48 -5.54 -2.76
N GLY A 389 3.42 -4.87 -2.30
CA GLY A 389 2.04 -5.10 -2.77
C GLY A 389 1.43 -3.92 -3.54
N SER A 390 2.09 -2.77 -3.60
CA SER A 390 1.57 -1.53 -4.20
C SER A 390 2.40 -1.06 -5.40
N LEU A 391 1.83 -0.16 -6.21
CA LEU A 391 2.55 0.50 -7.28
C LEU A 391 3.58 1.53 -6.77
N PRO A 392 4.67 1.78 -7.50
CA PRO A 392 5.53 2.95 -7.29
C PRO A 392 4.72 4.26 -7.16
N PRO A 393 5.07 5.17 -6.22
CA PRO A 393 6.21 5.11 -5.30
C PRO A 393 5.95 4.31 -4.00
N TYR A 394 4.82 3.60 -3.86
CA TYR A 394 4.41 2.92 -2.63
C TYR A 394 4.80 1.43 -2.58
N ASP A 395 5.51 0.93 -3.57
CA ASP A 395 5.96 -0.47 -3.71
C ASP A 395 6.94 -0.96 -2.62
N TYR A 396 7.37 -0.07 -1.73
CA TYR A 396 8.15 -0.39 -0.52
C TYR A 396 7.53 0.16 0.77
N TYR A 397 6.20 0.31 0.79
CA TYR A 397 5.43 0.73 1.96
C TYR A 397 4.49 -0.38 2.43
N CYS A 398 4.38 -0.54 3.74
CA CYS A 398 3.23 -1.22 4.33
C CYS A 398 2.08 -0.21 4.41
N VAL A 399 0.93 -0.53 3.81
CA VAL A 399 -0.23 0.37 3.74
C VAL A 399 -1.32 -0.18 4.66
N MET A 400 -1.98 0.71 5.39
CA MET A 400 -3.17 0.37 6.16
C MET A 400 -4.40 0.83 5.41
N GLY A 401 -5.49 0.08 5.55
CA GLY A 401 -6.81 0.56 5.13
C GLY A 401 -7.24 1.84 5.85
N PRO A 402 -8.38 2.41 5.43
CA PRO A 402 -8.84 3.72 5.90
C PRO A 402 -9.09 3.77 7.42
N GLU A 403 -8.90 4.93 8.05
CA GLU A 403 -9.11 5.09 9.49
C GLU A 403 -10.56 4.80 9.92
N ASN A 404 -11.52 5.10 9.04
CA ASN A 404 -12.94 4.78 9.24
C ASN A 404 -13.67 4.59 7.91
N SER A 405 -13.63 3.36 7.39
CA SER A 405 -14.24 2.99 6.10
C SER A 405 -15.73 3.30 6.01
N PHE A 406 -16.52 3.08 7.07
CA PHE A 406 -17.95 3.41 7.08
C PHE A 406 -18.20 4.91 6.95
N ARG A 407 -17.50 5.72 7.75
CA ARG A 407 -17.63 7.18 7.67
C ARG A 407 -17.17 7.71 6.31
N PHE A 408 -16.12 7.12 5.74
CA PHE A 408 -15.65 7.45 4.40
C PHE A 408 -16.73 7.12 3.36
N SER A 409 -17.30 5.91 3.37
CA SER A 409 -18.38 5.51 2.46
C SER A 409 -19.61 6.40 2.56
N GLU A 410 -20.03 6.80 3.76
CA GLU A 410 -21.14 7.75 3.94
C GLU A 410 -20.84 9.11 3.32
N LYS A 411 -19.64 9.67 3.56
CA LYS A 411 -19.23 10.95 2.96
C LYS A 411 -19.17 10.87 1.44
N LEU A 412 -18.65 9.77 0.90
CA LEU A 412 -18.55 9.57 -0.54
C LEU A 412 -19.93 9.42 -1.17
N SER A 413 -20.81 8.66 -0.52
CA SER A 413 -22.21 8.51 -0.94
C SER A 413 -22.92 9.86 -0.98
N CYS A 414 -22.78 10.69 0.05
CA CYS A 414 -23.32 12.05 0.08
C CYS A 414 -22.75 12.93 -1.05
N ALA A 415 -21.46 12.80 -1.37
CA ALA A 415 -20.82 13.60 -2.41
C ALA A 415 -21.27 13.19 -3.83
N LEU A 416 -21.52 11.90 -4.06
CA LEU A 416 -21.87 11.35 -5.38
C LEU A 416 -23.38 11.24 -5.63
N GLY A 417 -24.20 11.22 -4.57
CA GLY A 417 -25.64 10.99 -4.68
C GLY A 417 -26.04 9.54 -4.99
N CYS A 418 -25.12 8.59 -4.81
CA CYS A 418 -25.33 7.15 -5.03
C CYS A 418 -24.76 6.33 -3.86
N GLY A 419 -24.91 5.00 -3.87
CA GLY A 419 -24.29 4.14 -2.88
C GLY A 419 -22.77 4.18 -2.98
N ALA A 420 -22.06 3.97 -1.86
CA ALA A 420 -20.60 3.88 -1.88
C ALA A 420 -20.09 2.81 -0.91
N ALA A 421 -18.97 2.16 -1.28
CA ALA A 421 -18.34 1.15 -0.45
C ALA A 421 -16.81 1.18 -0.56
N VAL A 422 -16.13 0.81 0.52
CA VAL A 422 -14.70 0.47 0.52
C VAL A 422 -14.59 -1.04 0.46
N ILE A 423 -13.86 -1.54 -0.53
CA ILE A 423 -13.69 -2.96 -0.79
C ILE A 423 -12.21 -3.32 -0.67
N ASP A 424 -11.95 -4.39 0.06
CA ASP A 424 -10.67 -5.08 0.08
C ASP A 424 -10.83 -6.40 -0.69
N ALA A 425 -10.18 -6.55 -1.84
CA ALA A 425 -10.38 -7.71 -2.71
C ALA A 425 -9.04 -8.24 -3.23
N ASN A 426 -8.98 -9.55 -3.49
CA ASN A 426 -7.80 -10.21 -4.03
C ASN A 426 -8.14 -11.22 -5.12
N ASP A 427 -7.12 -11.64 -5.86
CA ASP A 427 -7.26 -12.56 -6.98
C ASP A 427 -7.54 -14.01 -6.56
N ALA A 428 -7.56 -14.31 -5.26
CA ALA A 428 -7.92 -15.63 -4.71
C ALA A 428 -9.45 -15.83 -4.57
N GLY A 429 -10.25 -14.87 -5.05
CA GLY A 429 -11.71 -14.97 -5.00
C GLY A 429 -12.33 -14.42 -3.71
N ILE A 430 -11.56 -13.69 -2.90
CA ILE A 430 -12.01 -13.14 -1.62
C ILE A 430 -12.14 -11.62 -1.78
N ALA A 431 -13.34 -11.12 -1.50
CA ALA A 431 -13.61 -9.70 -1.33
C ALA A 431 -14.28 -9.47 0.02
N TRP A 432 -13.92 -8.38 0.67
CA TRP A 432 -14.46 -7.95 1.95
C TRP A 432 -14.93 -6.50 1.86
N ALA A 433 -16.21 -6.27 2.14
CA ALA A 433 -16.77 -4.93 2.22
C ALA A 433 -16.48 -4.34 3.62
N VAL A 434 -15.39 -3.60 3.70
CA VAL A 434 -14.81 -3.11 4.97
C VAL A 434 -15.49 -1.84 5.48
N GLY A 435 -16.21 -1.16 4.59
CA GLY A 435 -17.13 -0.07 4.92
C GLY A 435 -18.08 0.16 3.76
N TYR A 436 -19.30 0.60 4.05
CA TYR A 436 -20.32 0.85 3.04
C TYR A 436 -21.36 1.84 3.58
N SER A 437 -21.98 2.58 2.68
CA SER A 437 -23.05 3.53 3.01
C SER A 437 -24.33 2.80 3.41
N ARG A 438 -25.20 3.51 4.13
CA ARG A 438 -26.46 2.98 4.65
C ARG A 438 -27.33 2.40 3.55
N GLY A 439 -27.94 1.24 3.83
CA GLY A 439 -28.88 0.57 2.94
C GLY A 439 -28.24 -0.40 1.95
N LEU A 440 -26.91 -0.51 1.92
CA LEU A 440 -26.22 -1.51 1.10
C LEU A 440 -26.16 -2.87 1.81
N ASN A 441 -26.25 -3.94 1.01
CA ASN A 441 -26.13 -5.32 1.47
C ASN A 441 -24.66 -5.77 1.37
N LYS A 442 -24.07 -6.12 2.52
CA LYS A 442 -22.65 -6.50 2.63
C LYS A 442 -22.35 -7.78 1.84
N GLU A 443 -23.13 -8.83 2.04
CA GLU A 443 -22.89 -10.14 1.45
C GLU A 443 -22.98 -10.09 -0.08
N TRP A 444 -23.92 -9.30 -0.61
CA TRP A 444 -24.07 -9.06 -2.04
C TRP A 444 -22.87 -8.28 -2.62
N LEU A 445 -22.37 -7.25 -1.93
CA LEU A 445 -21.16 -6.53 -2.35
C LEU A 445 -19.95 -7.46 -2.43
N GLU A 446 -19.76 -8.31 -1.42
CA GLU A 446 -18.66 -9.28 -1.37
C GLU A 446 -18.78 -10.32 -2.48
N GLU A 447 -19.99 -10.77 -2.80
CA GLU A 447 -20.25 -11.68 -3.91
C GLU A 447 -19.92 -11.06 -5.27
N VAL A 448 -20.45 -9.87 -5.56
CA VAL A 448 -20.24 -9.15 -6.82
C VAL A 448 -18.75 -8.81 -7.03
N MET A 449 -18.05 -8.44 -5.95
CA MET A 449 -16.64 -8.04 -6.00
C MET A 449 -15.65 -9.21 -5.87
N SER A 450 -16.13 -10.43 -5.62
CA SER A 450 -15.27 -11.60 -5.32
C SER A 450 -14.26 -11.93 -6.42
N SER A 451 -14.56 -11.62 -7.68
CA SER A 451 -13.64 -11.84 -8.81
C SER A 451 -12.51 -10.80 -8.92
N ASN A 452 -12.50 -9.80 -8.02
CA ASN A 452 -11.65 -8.62 -8.04
C ASN A 452 -11.74 -7.85 -9.37
N PRO A 453 -12.91 -7.27 -9.72
CA PRO A 453 -13.08 -6.53 -10.97
C PRO A 453 -12.24 -5.25 -11.03
N ALA A 454 -11.82 -4.72 -9.88
CA ALA A 454 -10.89 -3.59 -9.79
C ALA A 454 -9.49 -3.94 -10.34
N GLY A 455 -9.17 -5.24 -10.42
CA GLY A 455 -7.86 -5.69 -10.84
C GLY A 455 -6.76 -5.30 -9.85
N ASN A 456 -5.51 -5.41 -10.29
CA ASN A 456 -4.34 -5.08 -9.48
C ASN A 456 -3.31 -4.28 -10.29
N GLN A 457 -2.40 -3.62 -9.57
CA GLN A 457 -1.19 -3.03 -10.12
C GLN A 457 -1.43 -2.11 -11.34
N GLU A 458 -0.74 -2.33 -12.46
CA GLU A 458 -0.68 -1.44 -13.63
C GLU A 458 -2.04 -1.27 -14.34
N GLN A 459 -3.03 -2.10 -14.00
CA GLN A 459 -4.43 -1.93 -14.40
C GLN A 459 -5.02 -0.62 -13.90
N ARG A 460 -4.59 -0.07 -12.75
CA ARG A 460 -4.96 1.27 -12.27
C ARG A 460 -6.48 1.54 -12.33
N THR A 461 -7.26 0.59 -11.83
CA THR A 461 -8.72 0.64 -11.78
C THR A 461 -9.24 0.50 -10.33
N PRO A 462 -8.77 1.34 -9.39
CA PRO A 462 -9.09 1.18 -7.96
C PRO A 462 -10.55 1.51 -7.60
N ILE A 463 -11.34 1.95 -8.59
CA ILE A 463 -12.75 2.29 -8.46
C ILE A 463 -13.54 1.39 -9.39
N VAL A 464 -14.65 0.83 -8.91
CA VAL A 464 -15.59 0.05 -9.72
C VAL A 464 -17.01 0.55 -9.49
N VAL A 465 -17.70 0.88 -10.56
CA VAL A 465 -19.13 1.25 -10.54
C VAL A 465 -19.96 -0.01 -10.74
N LEU A 466 -20.89 -0.26 -9.82
CA LEU A 466 -21.85 -1.35 -9.88
C LEU A 466 -23.22 -0.76 -10.21
N ARG A 467 -23.85 -1.25 -11.28
CA ARG A 467 -25.19 -0.84 -11.70
C ARG A 467 -26.10 -2.05 -11.80
N VAL A 468 -27.18 -2.05 -11.03
CA VAL A 468 -28.23 -3.06 -11.13
C VAL A 468 -29.17 -2.65 -12.26
N GLU A 469 -29.15 -3.39 -13.36
CA GLU A 469 -30.13 -3.25 -14.42
C GLU A 469 -31.49 -3.66 -13.84
N LYS A 470 -32.43 -2.71 -13.76
CA LYS A 470 -33.83 -3.09 -13.55
C LYS A 470 -34.22 -3.98 -14.72
N GLU A 471 -34.80 -5.15 -14.44
CA GLU A 471 -35.46 -5.94 -15.48
C GLU A 471 -36.29 -5.00 -16.36
N PRO A 472 -36.15 -5.04 -17.70
CA PRO A 472 -37.02 -4.27 -18.56
C PRO A 472 -38.43 -4.76 -18.24
N SER A 473 -39.25 -3.87 -17.68
CA SER A 473 -40.63 -4.14 -17.30
C SER A 473 -41.28 -4.96 -18.42
N LEU A 474 -41.61 -6.21 -18.14
CA LEU A 474 -42.45 -7.02 -19.02
C LEU A 474 -43.64 -6.13 -19.37
N SER A 475 -43.68 -5.72 -20.64
CA SER A 475 -44.75 -4.91 -21.20
C SER A 475 -46.07 -5.45 -20.68
N ARG A 476 -46.92 -4.56 -20.16
CA ARG A 476 -48.35 -4.82 -20.00
C ARG A 476 -48.89 -5.30 -21.35
N ARG A 477 -48.82 -6.61 -21.61
CA ARG A 477 -49.52 -7.28 -22.69
C ARG A 477 -50.53 -8.19 -22.03
N ASN A 478 -51.78 -7.83 -22.28
CA ASN A 478 -52.97 -8.67 -22.25
C ASN A 478 -53.54 -8.99 -20.87
N LEU A 479 -54.29 -8.03 -20.33
CA LEU A 479 -55.57 -8.34 -19.68
C LEU A 479 -56.66 -7.65 -20.50
N SER A 480 -57.03 -8.29 -21.60
CA SER A 480 -58.32 -8.14 -22.27
C SER A 480 -58.92 -9.53 -22.40
N SER A 481 -59.71 -9.91 -21.41
CA SER A 481 -60.79 -10.89 -21.49
C SER A 481 -61.62 -10.79 -20.23
#